data_AF-A0A8X7UCT6-F1
#
_entry.id   AF-A0A8X7UCT6-F1
#
_cell.length_a   1.000
_cell.length_b   1.000
_cell.length_c   1.000
_cell.angle_alpha   90.00
_cell.angle_beta   90.00
_cell.angle_gamma   90.00
#
_symmetry.space_group_name_H-M   'P 1'
#
loop_
_entity.id
_entity.type
_entity.pdbx_description
1 polymer ?
#
loop_
_entity_poly.entity_id
_entity_poly.type
_entity_poly.pdbx_seq_one_letter_code
_entity_poly.pdbx_strand_id
1 'polypeptide(L)'
;MSPVCINEDLYYATQLHVPGSSMAIAMISFSLKTEAFVSYQIPDTSVSRHSHCETGPFNIRGKVGISFADEEQDNHKIWVLEDVKDNKWSLLLLNIHPSIQDVNRWVSQRPPSFRGLTKNGGMVYAKAQQKDLAIW
;
A
#
# COMPACT_ATOMS: atom_id res chain seq x y z
N MET A 1 -2.06 -7.13 -9.34
CA MET A 1 -1.31 -6.00 -8.75
C MET A 1 -0.44 -5.40 -9.85
N SER A 2 -0.40 -4.08 -9.98
CA SER A 2 0.45 -3.41 -10.98
C SER A 2 1.71 -2.90 -10.28
N PRO A 3 2.91 -3.08 -10.88
CA PRO A 3 4.12 -2.50 -10.35
C PRO A 3 4.13 -0.97 -10.53
N VAL A 4 4.98 -0.28 -9.77
CA VAL A 4 5.31 1.14 -10.00
C VAL A 4 6.78 1.27 -10.36
N CYS A 5 7.11 2.14 -11.31
CA CYS A 5 8.50 2.46 -11.64
C CYS A 5 8.86 3.82 -11.05
N ILE A 6 9.94 3.88 -10.27
CA ILE A 6 10.48 5.12 -9.70
C ILE A 6 12.00 5.08 -9.86
N ASN A 7 12.57 6.11 -10.48
CA ASN A 7 14.03 6.26 -10.66
C ASN A 7 14.72 5.01 -11.25
N GLU A 8 14.15 4.43 -12.31
CA GLU A 8 14.66 3.21 -12.98
C GLU A 8 14.55 1.90 -12.18
N ASP A 9 13.94 1.94 -10.99
CA ASP A 9 13.64 0.76 -10.20
C ASP A 9 12.13 0.44 -10.29
N LEU A 10 11.84 -0.83 -10.57
CA LEU A 10 10.48 -1.39 -10.59
C LEU A 10 10.16 -1.93 -9.19
N TYR A 11 9.04 -1.50 -8.62
CA TYR A 11 8.57 -1.93 -7.32
C TYR A 11 7.26 -2.70 -7.42
N TYR A 12 7.21 -3.87 -6.79
CA TYR A 12 6.01 -4.70 -6.70
C TYR A 12 5.94 -5.40 -5.35
N ALA A 13 4.71 -5.61 -4.86
CA ALA A 13 4.48 -6.34 -3.63
C ALA A 13 4.41 -7.85 -3.89
N THR A 14 4.93 -8.65 -2.97
CA THR A 14 4.81 -10.11 -2.99
C THR A 14 4.65 -10.65 -1.57
N GLN A 15 4.24 -11.91 -1.48
CA GLN A 15 4.28 -12.66 -0.24
C GLN A 15 5.67 -13.28 -0.07
N LEU A 16 6.24 -13.17 1.12
CA LEU A 16 7.45 -13.87 1.54
C LEU A 16 7.13 -14.89 2.61
N HIS A 17 7.70 -16.08 2.45
CA HIS A 17 7.72 -17.07 3.52
C HIS A 17 8.84 -16.69 4.50
N VAL A 18 8.47 -16.36 5.73
CA VAL A 18 9.43 -16.07 6.81
C VAL A 18 9.58 -17.35 7.64
N PRO A 19 10.78 -17.95 7.69
CA PRO A 19 11.01 -19.16 8.48
C PRO A 19 10.59 -18.97 9.94
N GLY A 20 9.76 -19.87 10.46
CA GLY A 20 9.27 -19.80 11.84
C GLY A 20 8.15 -18.78 12.09
N SER A 21 7.58 -18.17 11.05
CA SER A 21 6.46 -17.23 11.16
C SER A 21 5.39 -17.50 10.10
N SER A 22 4.26 -16.79 10.21
CA SER A 22 3.26 -16.70 9.14
C SER A 22 3.86 -16.04 7.90
N MET A 23 3.21 -16.18 6.75
CA MET A 23 3.56 -15.39 5.56
C MET A 23 3.56 -13.88 5.90
N ALA A 24 4.54 -13.17 5.36
CA ALA A 24 4.66 -11.72 5.45
C ALA A 24 4.53 -11.11 4.06
N ILE A 25 4.22 -9.82 3.99
CA ILE A 25 4.21 -9.08 2.74
C ILE A 25 5.52 -8.31 2.63
N ALA A 26 6.11 -8.33 1.44
CA ALA A 26 7.33 -7.60 1.15
C ALA A 26 7.19 -6.77 -0.12
N MET A 27 7.93 -5.68 -0.16
CA MET A 27 8.18 -4.92 -1.37
C MET A 27 9.44 -5.49 -2.03
N ILE A 28 9.35 -5.84 -3.30
CA ILE A 28 10.52 -6.12 -4.13
C ILE A 28 10.85 -4.86 -4.92
N SER A 29 12.11 -4.47 -4.90
CA SER A 29 12.68 -3.56 -5.90
C SER A 29 13.46 -4.39 -6.91
N PHE A 30 13.30 -4.09 -8.19
CA PHE A 30 14.07 -4.65 -9.28
C PHE A 30 14.67 -3.50 -10.08
N SER A 31 16.00 -3.42 -10.11
CA SER A 31 16.67 -2.36 -10.85
C SER A 31 16.75 -2.70 -12.32
N LEU A 32 16.15 -1.86 -13.17
CA LEU A 32 16.17 -2.06 -14.63
C LEU A 32 17.58 -1.92 -15.21
N LYS A 33 18.48 -1.24 -14.50
CA LYS A 33 19.86 -0.97 -14.95
C LYS A 33 20.81 -2.13 -14.66
N THR A 34 20.68 -2.74 -13.48
CA THR A 34 21.61 -3.80 -13.03
C THR A 34 20.99 -5.19 -13.04
N GLU A 35 19.68 -5.29 -13.32
CA GLU A 35 18.89 -6.51 -13.27
C GLU A 35 18.95 -7.21 -11.90
N ALA A 36 19.29 -6.46 -10.85
CA ALA A 36 19.34 -6.95 -9.47
C ALA A 36 18.02 -6.68 -8.76
N PHE A 37 17.68 -7.54 -7.79
CA PHE A 37 16.53 -7.33 -6.92
C PHE A 37 16.90 -7.32 -5.44
N VAL A 38 16.13 -6.58 -4.67
CA VAL A 38 16.19 -6.53 -3.20
C VAL A 38 14.78 -6.61 -2.65
N SER A 39 14.61 -7.36 -1.57
CA SER A 39 13.34 -7.45 -0.84
C SER A 39 13.37 -6.62 0.44
N TYR A 40 12.25 -5.96 0.72
CA TYR A 40 12.02 -5.15 1.91
C TYR A 40 10.79 -5.67 2.62
N GLN A 41 10.98 -6.23 3.81
CA GLN A 41 9.85 -6.67 4.62
C GLN A 41 9.08 -5.43 5.08
N ILE A 42 7.76 -5.43 4.83
CA ILE A 42 6.89 -4.33 5.23
C ILE A 42 6.51 -4.53 6.70
N PRO A 43 6.65 -3.51 7.57
CA PRO A 43 6.36 -3.64 8.99
C PRO A 43 4.91 -4.07 9.25
N ASP A 44 4.73 -4.88 10.30
CA ASP A 44 3.42 -5.33 10.80
C ASP A 44 2.51 -6.10 9.82
N THR A 45 3.00 -6.57 8.67
CA THR A 45 2.17 -7.18 7.61
C THR A 45 1.94 -8.70 7.73
N SER A 46 1.69 -9.25 8.93
CA SER A 46 1.36 -10.68 9.03
C SER A 46 0.10 -10.99 8.21
N VAL A 47 0.18 -11.94 7.28
CA VAL A 47 -0.89 -12.28 6.30
C VAL A 47 -2.17 -12.78 6.99
N SER A 48 -2.10 -13.24 8.24
CA SER A 48 -3.29 -13.56 9.04
C SER A 48 -4.08 -12.34 9.55
N ARG A 49 -3.49 -11.14 9.53
CA ARG A 49 -4.09 -9.88 10.03
C ARG A 49 -4.43 -8.86 8.96
N HIS A 50 -3.75 -8.93 7.82
CA HIS A 50 -3.97 -8.02 6.68
C HIS A 50 -4.48 -8.86 5.53
N SER A 51 -5.79 -8.80 5.29
CA SER A 51 -6.44 -9.78 4.42
C SER A 51 -5.88 -9.75 3.02
N HIS A 52 -5.62 -8.60 2.41
CA HIS A 52 -5.04 -8.51 1.08
C HIS A 52 -4.30 -7.18 0.86
N CYS A 53 -3.23 -7.17 0.06
CA CYS A 53 -2.80 -5.90 -0.56
C CYS A 53 -3.95 -5.43 -1.44
N GLU A 54 -4.66 -4.40 -1.02
CA GLU A 54 -5.79 -3.86 -1.78
C GLU A 54 -5.32 -3.14 -3.04
N THR A 55 -4.09 -2.62 -3.00
CA THR A 55 -3.50 -1.82 -4.06
C THR A 55 -2.10 -2.31 -4.39
N GLY A 56 -1.73 -2.18 -5.67
CA GLY A 56 -0.33 -2.29 -6.06
C GLY A 56 0.45 -1.10 -5.49
N PRO A 57 1.78 -1.20 -5.41
CA PRO A 57 2.60 -0.06 -4.99
C PRO A 57 2.33 1.19 -5.85
N PHE A 58 2.46 2.37 -5.26
CA PHE A 58 2.21 3.64 -5.93
C PHE A 58 3.23 4.70 -5.51
N ASN A 59 3.36 5.76 -6.31
CA ASN A 59 4.31 6.83 -6.06
C ASN A 59 3.71 7.90 -5.11
N ILE A 60 4.40 8.18 -4.01
CA ILE A 60 4.13 9.29 -3.10
C ILE A 60 5.34 10.22 -3.08
N ARG A 61 5.27 11.34 -3.81
CA ARG A 61 6.34 12.37 -3.81
C ARG A 61 7.75 11.79 -4.08
N GLY A 62 7.85 10.85 -5.02
CA GLY A 62 9.11 10.18 -5.38
C GLY A 62 9.46 8.97 -4.50
N LYS A 63 8.59 8.59 -3.56
CA LYS A 63 8.73 7.41 -2.70
C LYS A 63 7.72 6.34 -3.05
N VAL A 64 7.96 5.12 -2.62
CA VAL A 64 7.05 3.99 -2.86
C VAL A 64 6.11 3.86 -1.66
N GLY A 65 4.81 3.96 -1.91
CA GLY A 65 3.76 3.68 -0.95
C GLY A 65 3.02 2.39 -1.29
N ILE A 66 2.46 1.75 -0.27
CA ILE A 66 1.56 0.60 -0.42
C ILE A 66 0.48 0.64 0.66
N SER A 67 -0.76 0.34 0.28
CA SER A 67 -1.90 0.38 1.20
C SER A 67 -2.38 -1.02 1.59
N PHE A 68 -2.79 -1.15 2.84
CA PHE A 68 -3.40 -2.33 3.43
C PHE A 68 -4.70 -1.95 4.12
N ALA A 69 -5.70 -2.82 4.01
CA ALA A 69 -6.80 -2.83 4.97
C ALA A 69 -6.33 -3.47 6.28
N ASP A 70 -6.68 -2.83 7.38
CA ASP A 70 -6.64 -3.38 8.72
C ASP A 70 -8.08 -3.70 9.12
N GLU A 71 -8.43 -4.99 9.07
CA GLU A 71 -9.79 -5.46 9.35
C GLU A 71 -10.17 -5.36 10.83
N GLU A 72 -9.20 -5.36 11.75
CA GLU A 72 -9.47 -5.26 13.20
C GLU A 72 -9.79 -3.83 13.59
N GLN A 73 -9.09 -2.87 12.98
CA GLN A 73 -9.23 -1.44 13.30
C GLN A 73 -10.19 -0.71 12.36
N ASP A 74 -10.78 -1.42 11.40
CA ASP A 74 -11.66 -0.86 10.38
C ASP A 74 -11.03 0.36 9.68
N ASN A 75 -9.74 0.25 9.36
CA ASN A 75 -8.94 1.37 8.86
C ASN A 75 -7.98 0.93 7.75
N HIS A 76 -7.44 1.92 7.01
CA HIS A 76 -6.40 1.69 6.01
C HIS A 76 -5.06 2.24 6.48
N LYS A 77 -4.03 1.42 6.32
CA LYS A 77 -2.65 1.78 6.61
C LYS A 77 -1.90 1.97 5.30
N ILE A 78 -1.20 3.08 5.15
CA ILE A 78 -0.23 3.26 4.07
C ILE A 78 1.16 3.18 4.66
N TRP A 79 1.93 2.20 4.21
CA TRP A 79 3.35 2.14 4.49
C TRP A 79 4.11 2.80 3.35
N VAL A 80 5.03 3.71 3.69
CA VAL A 80 5.90 4.39 2.73
C VAL A 80 7.33 3.96 2.98
N LEU A 81 7.99 3.50 1.92
CA LEU A 81 9.42 3.23 1.93
C LEU A 81 10.15 4.58 1.79
N GLU A 82 10.62 5.09 2.92
CA GLU A 82 11.27 6.40 3.06
C GLU A 82 12.71 6.36 2.56
N ASP A 83 13.41 5.27 2.89
CA ASP A 83 14.78 5.01 2.48
C ASP A 83 14.95 3.54 2.13
N VAL A 84 15.29 3.30 0.86
CA VAL A 84 15.50 1.99 0.26
C VAL A 84 16.80 1.34 0.78
N LYS A 85 17.82 2.12 1.13
CA LYS A 85 19.11 1.61 1.62
C LYS A 85 19.02 1.12 3.06
N ASP A 86 18.29 1.87 3.88
CA ASP A 86 18.16 1.58 5.31
C ASP A 86 16.91 0.76 5.65
N ASN A 87 16.14 0.32 4.64
CA ASN A 87 14.84 -0.33 4.81
C ASN A 87 13.93 0.47 5.78
N LYS A 88 13.93 1.80 5.63
CA LYS A 88 13.24 2.72 6.53
C LYS A 88 11.81 2.92 6.07
N TRP A 89 10.86 2.61 6.94
CA TRP A 89 9.44 2.75 6.67
C TRP A 89 8.81 3.84 7.53
N SER A 90 7.82 4.53 6.99
CA SER A 90 6.91 5.39 7.74
C SER A 90 5.47 4.90 7.56
N LEU A 91 4.67 5.04 8.62
CA LEU A 91 3.24 4.75 8.58
C LEU A 91 2.49 6.06 8.40
N LEU A 92 1.76 6.16 7.30
CA LEU A 92 0.72 7.15 7.12
C LEU A 92 -0.60 6.53 7.56
N LEU A 93 -1.06 6.93 8.74
CA LEU A 93 -2.39 6.62 9.21
C LEU A 93 -3.38 7.54 8.49
N LEU A 94 -4.22 6.95 7.65
CA LEU A 94 -5.30 7.70 7.03
C LEU A 94 -6.46 7.72 8.01
N ASN A 95 -6.97 8.91 8.31
CA ASN A 95 -8.26 9.03 8.96
C ASN A 95 -9.30 9.20 7.85
N ILE A 96 -9.90 8.09 7.41
CA ILE A 96 -10.89 8.13 6.34
C ILE A 96 -12.16 8.74 6.93
N HIS A 97 -12.61 9.85 6.35
CA HIS A 97 -13.80 10.52 6.84
C HIS A 97 -15.01 9.55 6.80
N PRO A 98 -15.86 9.50 7.85
CA PRO A 98 -16.99 8.59 7.94
C PRO A 98 -17.96 8.63 6.75
N SER A 99 -17.98 9.71 5.97
CA SER A 99 -18.80 9.81 4.75
C SER A 99 -18.31 8.94 3.58
N ILE A 100 -17.09 8.40 3.67
CA ILE A 100 -16.47 7.50 2.68
C ILE A 100 -16.42 6.07 3.22
N GLN A 101 -16.43 5.94 4.55
CA GLN A 101 -16.70 4.69 5.24
C GLN A 101 -18.16 4.30 4.92
N ASP A 102 -18.37 3.18 4.24
CA ASP A 102 -19.72 2.69 3.99
C ASP A 102 -20.23 2.14 5.34
N VAL A 103 -20.96 2.96 6.09
CA VAL A 103 -21.34 2.82 7.52
C VAL A 103 -21.94 1.45 7.88
N ASN A 104 -22.32 0.63 6.90
CA ASN A 104 -22.87 -0.70 7.13
C ASN A 104 -22.19 -1.84 6.37
N ARG A 105 -21.19 -1.61 5.51
CA ARG A 105 -20.47 -2.68 4.81
C ARG A 105 -19.09 -2.22 4.32
N TRP A 106 -18.08 -2.30 5.18
CA TRP A 106 -16.71 -2.53 4.68
C TRP A 106 -16.59 -3.88 3.94
N VAL A 107 -17.56 -4.78 4.15
CA VAL A 107 -17.87 -5.96 3.33
C VAL A 107 -18.56 -5.58 1.99
N SER A 108 -18.24 -4.42 1.41
CA SER A 108 -18.36 -4.33 -0.04
C SER A 108 -17.28 -5.27 -0.59
N GLN A 109 -17.58 -6.09 -1.60
CA GLN A 109 -16.62 -7.06 -2.14
C GLN A 109 -15.31 -6.41 -2.66
N ARG A 110 -15.22 -5.08 -2.69
CA ARG A 110 -14.03 -4.30 -3.07
C ARG A 110 -13.98 -2.97 -2.29
N PRO A 111 -13.27 -2.91 -1.14
CA PRO A 111 -13.00 -1.66 -0.43
C PRO A 111 -12.38 -0.59 -1.36
N PRO A 112 -12.51 0.71 -1.02
CA PRO A 112 -11.93 1.78 -1.81
C PRO A 112 -10.40 1.63 -1.88
N SER A 113 -9.88 1.51 -3.10
CA SER A 113 -8.44 1.39 -3.34
C SER A 113 -7.78 2.77 -3.30
N PHE A 114 -6.78 2.98 -2.44
CA PHE A 114 -5.99 4.20 -2.48
C PHE A 114 -5.22 4.31 -3.80
N ARG A 115 -5.33 5.46 -4.48
CA ARG A 115 -4.67 5.69 -5.78
C ARG A 115 -3.52 6.68 -5.71
N GLY A 116 -3.54 7.61 -4.76
CA GLY A 116 -2.50 8.62 -4.66
C GLY A 116 -2.87 9.85 -3.83
N LEU A 117 -1.98 10.82 -3.83
CA LEU A 117 -2.22 12.16 -3.29
C LEU A 117 -2.31 13.16 -4.44
N THR A 118 -3.24 14.12 -4.33
CA THR A 118 -3.32 15.28 -5.23
C THR A 118 -2.18 16.25 -4.95
N LYS A 119 -1.95 17.19 -5.88
CA LYS A 119 -0.96 18.28 -5.76
C LYS A 119 -1.16 19.12 -4.49
N ASN A 120 -2.38 19.21 -3.97
CA ASN A 120 -2.72 19.99 -2.77
C ASN A 120 -2.70 19.14 -1.49
N GLY A 121 -2.27 17.88 -1.55
CA GLY A 121 -2.20 16.99 -0.38
C GLY A 121 -3.48 16.21 -0.10
N GLY A 122 -4.58 16.47 -0.81
CA GLY A 122 -5.81 15.69 -0.70
C GLY A 122 -5.59 14.23 -1.13
N MET A 123 -6.20 13.29 -0.43
CA MET A 123 -6.10 11.85 -0.72
C MET A 123 -7.07 11.44 -1.82
N VAL A 124 -6.62 10.59 -2.76
CA VAL A 124 -7.44 10.07 -3.85
C VAL A 124 -7.67 8.58 -3.65
N TYR A 125 -8.95 8.19 -3.58
CA TYR A 125 -9.39 6.81 -3.53
C TYR A 125 -10.19 6.48 -4.79
N ALA A 126 -10.00 5.29 -5.36
CA ALA A 126 -10.88 4.75 -6.39
C ALA A 126 -11.92 3.82 -5.75
N LYS A 127 -13.21 4.14 -5.90
CA LYS A 127 -14.32 3.25 -5.54
C LYS A 127 -14.62 2.30 -6.71
N ALA A 128 -15.01 1.07 -6.40
CA ALA A 128 -15.33 0.00 -7.37
C ALA A 128 -16.43 0.33 -8.41
N GLN A 129 -17.05 1.52 -8.34
CA GLN A 129 -18.07 2.01 -9.27
C GLN A 129 -17.58 3.17 -10.17
N GLN A 130 -16.30 3.17 -10.55
CA GLN A 130 -15.69 4.09 -11.55
C GLN A 130 -15.69 5.58 -11.18
N LYS A 131 -15.86 5.95 -9.90
CA LYS A 131 -15.71 7.33 -9.44
C LYS A 131 -14.53 7.44 -8.49
N ASP A 132 -13.58 8.30 -8.84
CA ASP A 132 -12.51 8.72 -7.94
C ASP A 132 -13.10 9.68 -6.90
N LEU A 133 -12.89 9.37 -5.63
CA LEU A 133 -13.26 10.20 -4.49
C LEU A 133 -11.99 10.89 -3.99
N ALA A 134 -11.99 12.21 -4.01
CA ALA A 134 -10.95 13.03 -3.38
C ALA A 134 -11.41 13.47 -1.98
N ILE A 135 -10.58 13.23 -0.96
CA ILE A 135 -10.75 13.77 0.39
C ILE A 135 -9.84 14.99 0.51
N TRP A 136 -10.41 16.11 0.95
CA TRP A 136 -9.73 17.39 1.18
C TRP A 136 -9.32 17.53 2.64
#